data_AF-A0A934EYP3-F1
#
_entry.id   AF-A0A934EYP3-F1
#
_cell.length_a   1.000
_cell.length_b   1.000
_cell.length_c   1.000
_cell.angle_alpha   90.00
_cell.angle_beta   90.00
_cell.angle_gamma   90.00
#
_symmetry.space_group_name_H-M   'P 1'
#
loop_
_entity.id
_entity.type
_entity.pdbx_description
1 polymer ?
#
loop_
_entity_poly.entity_id
_entity_poly.type
_entity_poly.pdbx_seq_one_letter_code
_entity_poly.pdbx_strand_id
1 'polypeptide(L)' 'MELAGFADGTYRVKFWDTYTGRVTRTGEARATAGTLRFAVPAIERDAAVKILYKNGK' A
#
# COMPACT_ATOMS: atom_id res chain seq x y z
N MET A 1 3.60 5.35 7.11
CA MET A 1 3.13 6.27 6.04
C MET A 1 1.65 6.50 6.21
N GLU A 2 1.19 7.70 5.91
CA GLU A 2 -0.23 8.08 5.95
C GLU A 2 -0.61 8.73 4.63
N LEU A 3 -1.76 8.33 4.07
CA LEU A 3 -2.32 8.91 2.85
C LEU A 3 -3.80 9.25 3.09
N ALA A 4 -4.21 10.45 2.70
CA ALA A 4 -5.60 10.93 2.80
C ALA A 4 -6.36 10.75 1.47
N GLY A 5 -7.69 10.92 1.51
CA GLY A 5 -8.56 10.86 0.33
C GLY A 5 -9.00 9.45 -0.08
N PHE A 6 -8.85 8.47 0.82
CA PHE A 6 -9.30 7.10 0.59
C PHE A 6 -10.75 6.92 1.06
N ALA A 7 -11.52 6.04 0.43
CA ALA A 7 -12.78 5.61 1.03
C ALA A 7 -12.48 4.68 2.21
N ASP A 8 -13.34 4.66 3.22
CA ASP A 8 -13.17 3.73 4.35
C ASP A 8 -13.31 2.28 3.88
N GLY A 9 -12.40 1.41 4.32
CA GLY A 9 -12.39 0.00 3.94
C GLY A 9 -11.00 -0.63 3.89
N THR A 10 -10.92 -1.86 3.39
CA THR A 10 -9.67 -2.62 3.35
C THR A 10 -9.01 -2.52 1.99
N TYR A 11 -7.70 -2.28 1.99
CA TYR A 11 -6.87 -2.13 0.81
C TYR A 11 -5.72 -3.13 0.84
N ARG A 12 -5.40 -3.69 -0.33
CA ARG A 12 -4.18 -4.44 -0.55
C ARG A 12 -3.07 -3.48 -0.96
N VAL A 13 -1.96 -3.52 -0.24
CA VAL A 13 -0.77 -2.70 -0.50
C VAL A 13 0.34 -3.60 -1.02
N LYS A 14 0.90 -3.28 -2.19
CA LYS A 14 2.05 -3.98 -2.78
C LYS A 14 3.22 -3.02 -2.91
N PHE A 15 4.38 -3.40 -2.37
CA PHE A 15 5.65 -2.72 -2.56
C PHE A 15 6.45 -3.39 -3.66
N TRP A 16 7.09 -2.59 -4.49
CA TRP A 16 7.84 -3.04 -5.66
C TRP A 16 9.27 -2.50 -5.62
N ASP A 17 10.21 -3.35 -6.00
CA ASP A 17 11.54 -2.93 -6.45
C ASP A 17 11.40 -2.50 -7.92
N THR A 18 11.66 -1.22 -8.18
CA THR A 18 11.43 -0.60 -9.51
C THR A 18 12.50 -0.99 -10.53
N TYR A 19 13.67 -1.41 -10.09
CA TYR A 19 14.77 -1.83 -10.96
C TYR A 19 14.53 -3.22 -11.55
N THR A 20 14.05 -4.13 -10.72
CA THR A 20 13.77 -5.53 -11.09
C THR A 20 12.33 -5.74 -11.54
N GLY A 21 11.43 -4.79 -11.25
CA GLY A 21 10.01 -4.89 -11.53
C GLY A 21 9.30 -5.95 -10.68
N ARG A 22 9.86 -6.32 -9.52
CA ARG A 22 9.30 -7.38 -8.66
C ARG A 22 8.61 -6.82 -7.43
N VAL A 23 7.53 -7.48 -7.01
CA VAL A 23 6.88 -7.20 -5.73
C VAL A 23 7.78 -7.73 -4.61
N THR A 24 8.21 -6.85 -3.72
CA THR A 24 9.04 -7.18 -2.55
C THR A 24 8.21 -7.50 -1.32
N ARG A 25 7.02 -6.89 -1.19
CA ARG A 25 6.11 -7.15 -0.07
C ARG A 25 4.66 -6.91 -0.46
N THR A 26 3.77 -7.74 0.05
CA THR A 26 2.33 -7.51 0.03
C THR A 26 1.81 -7.43 1.46
N GLY A 27 0.90 -6.50 1.72
CA GLY A 27 0.18 -6.40 2.98
C GLY A 27 -1.25 -5.92 2.77
N GLU A 28 -1.98 -5.82 3.87
CA GLU A 28 -3.30 -5.23 3.93
C GLU A 28 -3.27 -4.03 4.87
N ALA A 29 -4.04 -3.01 4.54
CA ALA A 29 -4.18 -1.80 5.32
C ALA A 29 -5.64 -1.36 5.30
N ARG A 30 -6.14 -0.83 6.40
CA ARG A 30 -7.50 -0.33 6.51
C ARG A 30 -7.50 1.19 6.51
N ALA A 31 -8.32 1.78 5.64
CA ALA A 31 -8.62 3.20 5.70
C ALA A 31 -9.76 3.44 6.68
N THR A 32 -9.62 4.44 7.53
CA THR A 32 -10.61 4.90 8.50
C THR A 32 -10.64 6.41 8.52
N ALA A 33 -11.84 7.01 8.49
CA ALA A 33 -12.02 8.45 8.40
C ALA A 33 -11.21 9.08 7.24
N GLY A 34 -11.26 8.44 6.06
CA GLY A 34 -10.62 8.96 4.86
C GLY A 34 -9.11 8.72 4.77
N THR A 35 -8.51 8.06 5.77
CA THR A 35 -7.06 7.99 5.96
C THR A 35 -6.57 6.55 5.98
N LEU A 36 -5.65 6.21 5.07
CA LEU A 36 -5.02 4.91 4.98
C LEU A 36 -3.63 4.95 5.64
N ARG A 37 -3.40 4.08 6.62
CA ARG A 37 -2.13 3.94 7.32
C ARG A 37 -1.51 2.57 7.04
N PHE A 38 -0.22 2.57 6.70
CA PHE A 38 0.54 1.34 6.51
C PHE A 38 2.03 1.53 6.82
N ALA A 39 2.66 0.43 7.22
CA ALA A 39 4.11 0.38 7.42
C ALA A 39 4.82 0.31 6.08
N VAL A 40 5.82 1.16 5.91
CA VAL A 40 6.74 1.11 4.77
C VAL A 40 7.94 0.28 5.20
N PRO A 41 8.38 -0.72 4.42
CA PRO A 41 9.60 -1.47 4.73
C PRO A 41 10.83 -0.56 4.67
N ALA A 42 11.99 -1.03 5.12
CA ALA A 42 13.24 -0.32 4.85
C ALA A 42 13.41 -0.13 3.33
N ILE A 43 13.66 1.11 2.91
CA ILE A 43 13.86 1.48 1.51
C ILE A 43 15.33 1.86 1.35
N GLU A 44 16.10 1.02 0.67
CA GLU A 44 17.52 1.27 0.39
C GLU A 44 17.76 1.92 -0.98
N ARG A 45 16.74 1.87 -1.85
CA ARG A 45 16.75 2.36 -3.24
C ARG A 45 15.33 2.75 -3.65
N ASP A 46 15.15 3.31 -4.84
CA ASP A 46 13.82 3.66 -5.34
C ASP A 46 12.84 2.48 -5.27
N ALA A 47 11.63 2.76 -4.80
CA ALA A 47 10.56 1.78 -4.63
C ALA A 47 9.23 2.39 -5.05
N ALA A 48 8.31 1.53 -5.50
CA ALA A 48 6.95 1.93 -5.85
C ALA A 48 5.93 1.22 -4.96
N VAL A 49 4.80 1.88 -4.70
CA VAL A 49 3.67 1.30 -3.99
C VAL A 49 2.43 1.27 -4.88
N LYS A 50 1.75 0.12 -4.91
CA LYS A 50 0.46 -0.05 -5.57
C LYS A 50 -0.60 -0.38 -4.52
N ILE A 51 -1.63 0.46 -4.44
CA ILE A 51 -2.73 0.32 -3.48
C ILE A 51 -3.99 -0.02 -4.25
N LEU A 52 -4.68 -1.08 -3.84
CA LEU A 52 -5.86 -1.62 -4.50
C LEU A 52 -6.97 -1.79 -3.47
N TYR A 53 -8.16 -1.24 -3.74
CA TYR A 53 -9.32 -1.48 -2.89
C TYR A 53 -9.69 -2.97 -2.94
N LYS A 54 -9.86 -3.59 -1.77
CA LYS A 54 -10.27 -4.98 -1.67
C LYS A 54 -11.79 -5.00 -1.65
N ASN A 55 -12.41 -5.07 -2.84
CA ASN A 55 -13.85 -5.33 -2.92
C ASN A 55 -14.12 -6.70 -2.28
N GLY A 56 -14.87 -6.72 -1.18
CA GLY A 56 -15.55 -7.92 -0.73
C GLY A 56 -16.57 -8.27 -1.81
N LYS A 57 -16.37 -9.39 -2.49
CA LYS A 57 -17.41 -10.01 -3.29
C LYS A 57 -18.31 -10.80 -2.35
#